data_AF-A0A382EUJ6-F1
#
_entry.id   AF-A0A382EUJ6-F1
#
_cell.length_a   1.000
_cell.length_b   1.000
_cell.length_c   1.000
_cell.angle_alpha   90.00
_cell.angle_beta   90.00
_cell.angle_gamma   90.00
#
_symmetry.space_group_name_H-M   'P 1'
#
loop_
_entity.id
_entity.type
_entity.pdbx_description
1 polymer ?
#
loop_
_entity_poly.entity_id
_entity_poly.type
_entity_poly.pdbx_seq_one_letter_code
_entity_poly.pdbx_strand_id
1 'polypeptide(L)'
;MIQLANGATPLVWHVSHGVDDGLRTFVGRVLAHLSHNTMHPYVVWSMSSDDGKVFDCEGGDYCATIGAAETIFAQRAQTVPRRDGVTNQGETNNG
;
A
#
# COMPACT_ATOMS: atom_id res chain seq x y z
N MET A 1 9.92 -1.89 8.29
CA MET A 1 10.03 -2.21 6.85
C MET A 1 9.15 -3.43 6.62
N ILE A 2 8.28 -3.40 5.60
CA ILE A 2 7.39 -4.54 5.30
C ILE A 2 8.04 -5.45 4.26
N GLN A 3 7.62 -6.72 4.24
CA GLN A 3 7.94 -7.67 3.20
C GLN A 3 6.66 -8.10 2.48
N LEU A 4 6.71 -8.16 1.15
CA LEU A 4 5.62 -8.69 0.33
C LEU A 4 5.86 -10.17 0.06
N ALA A 5 4.85 -11.01 0.29
CA ALA A 5 4.96 -12.47 0.16
C ALA A 5 5.36 -12.93 -1.26
N ASN A 6 5.02 -12.14 -2.28
CA ASN A 6 5.37 -12.40 -3.67
C ASN A 6 6.75 -11.89 -4.09
N GLY A 7 7.55 -11.35 -3.16
CA GLY A 7 8.91 -10.87 -3.43
C GLY A 7 8.99 -9.55 -4.22
N ALA A 8 7.87 -8.88 -4.47
CA ALA A 8 7.88 -7.55 -5.07
C ALA A 8 8.58 -6.55 -4.14
N THR A 9 9.25 -5.55 -4.72
CA THR A 9 9.97 -4.55 -3.93
C THR A 9 9.02 -3.42 -3.53
N PRO A 10 8.69 -3.25 -2.25
CA PRO A 10 7.81 -2.15 -1.82
C PRO A 10 8.55 -0.81 -1.99
N LEU A 11 7.87 0.16 -2.61
CA LEU A 11 8.38 1.51 -2.80
C LEU A 11 7.69 2.49 -1.82
N VAL A 12 6.36 2.41 -1.73
CA VAL A 12 5.53 3.20 -0.81
C VAL A 12 4.43 2.32 -0.26
N TRP A 13 4.12 2.42 1.03
CA TRP A 13 3.05 1.63 1.63
C TRP A 13 2.33 2.39 2.72
N HIS A 14 1.10 1.98 2.98
CA HIS A 14 0.29 2.41 4.11
C HIS A 14 -0.34 1.18 4.74
N VAL A 15 -0.21 1.04 6.06
CA VAL A 15 -0.77 -0.06 6.84
C VAL A 15 -1.63 0.54 7.93
N SER A 16 -2.81 -0.03 8.14
CA SER A 16 -3.69 0.22 9.27
C SER A 16 -4.02 -1.10 9.95
N HIS A 17 -4.38 -1.03 11.23
CA HIS A 17 -5.01 -2.17 11.87
C HIS A 17 -6.35 -2.45 11.21
N GLY A 18 -6.60 -3.71 10.84
CA GLY A 18 -7.94 -4.18 10.56
C GLY A 18 -8.80 -4.04 11.81
N VAL A 19 -10.11 -3.82 11.62
CA VAL A 19 -11.04 -3.86 12.75
C VAL A 19 -11.08 -5.29 13.28
N ASP A 20 -11.32 -5.51 14.58
CA ASP A 20 -11.36 -6.83 15.22
C ASP A 20 -12.54 -7.73 14.76
N ASP A 21 -12.97 -7.64 13.50
CA ASP A 21 -14.02 -8.46 12.88
C ASP A 21 -13.49 -9.77 12.27
N GLY A 22 -12.21 -10.09 12.50
CA GLY A 22 -11.65 -11.43 12.32
C GLY A 22 -11.18 -11.76 10.90
N LEU A 23 -11.06 -10.78 10.00
CA LEU A 23 -10.64 -11.04 8.62
C LEU A 23 -9.13 -10.98 8.39
N ARG A 24 -8.39 -10.01 8.99
CA ARG A 24 -6.91 -10.00 9.23
C ARG A 24 -6.49 -8.79 10.09
N THR A 25 -5.49 -8.94 10.96
CA THR A 25 -5.07 -7.92 11.94
C THR A 25 -4.50 -6.65 11.32
N PHE A 26 -3.80 -6.77 10.20
CA PHE A 26 -3.22 -5.64 9.48
C PHE A 26 -3.70 -5.65 8.04
N VAL A 27 -4.16 -4.50 7.58
CA VAL A 27 -4.57 -4.28 6.20
C VAL A 27 -3.88 -3.04 5.67
N GLY A 28 -3.63 -2.99 4.39
CA GLY A 28 -2.88 -1.89 3.82
C GLY A 28 -2.94 -1.82 2.32
N ARG A 29 -2.22 -0.85 1.79
CA ARG A 29 -1.95 -0.71 0.37
C ARG A 29 -0.46 -0.49 0.15
N VAL A 30 0.02 -0.96 -0.98
CA VAL A 30 1.42 -0.83 -1.36
C VAL A 30 1.53 -0.45 -2.83
N LEU A 31 2.42 0.49 -3.12
CA LEU A 31 3.02 0.67 -4.43
C LEU A 31 4.32 -0.13 -4.44
N ALA A 32 4.42 -1.11 -5.32
CA ALA A 32 5.60 -1.97 -5.44
C ALA A 32 6.11 -2.04 -6.88
N HIS A 33 7.37 -2.46 -7.01
CA HIS A 33 8.01 -2.75 -8.27
C HIS A 33 8.14 -4.27 -8.48
N LEU A 34 7.63 -4.74 -9.61
CA LEU A 34 7.72 -6.11 -10.11
C LEU A 34 8.80 -6.20 -11.18
N SER A 35 10.00 -6.59 -10.79
CA SER A 35 11.16 -6.70 -11.70
C SER A 35 10.95 -7.71 -12.84
N HIS A 36 10.08 -8.70 -12.67
CA HIS A 36 9.81 -9.73 -13.67
C HIS A 36 8.70 -9.36 -14.67
N ASN A 37 7.94 -8.28 -14.46
CA ASN A 37 6.90 -7.83 -15.38
C ASN A 37 7.34 -6.58 -16.13
N THR A 38 7.87 -6.77 -17.35
CA THR A 38 8.42 -5.66 -18.14
C THR A 38 7.35 -4.75 -18.77
N MET A 39 6.12 -5.24 -18.97
CA MET A 39 5.03 -4.45 -19.54
C MET A 39 4.37 -3.56 -18.49
N HIS A 40 4.23 -4.07 -17.26
CA HIS A 40 3.65 -3.35 -16.14
C HIS A 40 4.50 -3.55 -14.87
N PRO A 41 5.67 -2.89 -14.79
CA PRO A 41 6.62 -3.10 -13.70
C PRO A 41 6.17 -2.46 -12.39
N TYR A 42 5.18 -1.56 -12.39
CA TYR A 42 4.68 -0.92 -11.17
C TYR A 42 3.30 -1.44 -10.83
N VAL A 43 3.06 -1.74 -9.56
CA VAL A 43 1.77 -2.23 -9.08
C VAL A 43 1.30 -1.51 -7.85
N VAL A 44 -0.01 -1.33 -7.75
CA VAL A 44 -0.68 -0.82 -6.57
C VAL A 44 -1.63 -1.89 -6.07
N TRP A 45 -1.32 -2.50 -4.93
CA TRP A 45 -2.11 -3.59 -4.38
C TRP A 45 -2.68 -3.27 -3.01
N SER A 46 -3.84 -3.87 -2.73
CA SER A 46 -4.27 -4.11 -1.36
C SER A 46 -3.48 -5.27 -0.79
N MET A 47 -3.15 -5.18 0.50
CA MET A 47 -2.36 -6.17 1.19
C MET A 47 -2.87 -6.41 2.60
N SER A 48 -2.67 -7.63 3.12
CA SER A 48 -3.13 -8.02 4.45
C SER A 48 -2.09 -8.91 5.15
N SER A 49 -2.05 -8.84 6.48
CA SER A 49 -1.06 -9.53 7.31
C SER A 49 -1.63 -9.81 8.70
N ASP A 50 -1.18 -10.90 9.31
CA ASP A 50 -1.50 -11.23 10.71
C ASP A 50 -0.42 -10.70 11.68
N ASP A 51 0.82 -10.51 11.21
CA ASP A 51 1.97 -10.14 12.04
C ASP A 51 2.50 -8.72 11.81
N GLY A 52 1.98 -8.03 10.79
CA GLY A 52 2.38 -6.67 10.41
C GLY A 52 3.78 -6.61 9.80
N LYS A 53 4.40 -7.75 9.46
CA LYS A 53 5.74 -7.86 8.88
C LYS A 53 5.69 -8.40 7.47
N VAL A 54 5.02 -9.52 7.27
CA VAL A 54 4.86 -10.17 5.96
C VAL A 54 3.42 -9.99 5.50
N PHE A 55 3.26 -9.37 4.34
CA PHE A 55 1.98 -9.06 3.77
C PHE A 55 1.69 -9.89 2.53
N ASP A 56 0.53 -10.51 2.51
CA ASP A 56 -0.03 -11.12 1.31
C ASP A 56 -0.57 -10.01 0.40
N CYS A 57 -0.21 -10.07 -0.88
CA CYS A 57 -0.75 -9.17 -1.89
C CYS A 57 -1.99 -9.79 -2.50
N GLU A 58 -3.10 -9.07 -2.48
CA GLU A 58 -4.38 -9.58 -2.98
C GLU A 58 -4.59 -9.12 -4.43
N GLY A 59 -5.25 -7.99 -4.62
CA GLY A 59 -5.60 -7.45 -5.93
C GLY A 59 -5.33 -5.96 -6.04
N GLY A 60 -5.20 -5.51 -7.29
CA GLY A 60 -5.07 -4.08 -7.60
C GLY A 60 -4.58 -3.82 -9.02
N ASP A 61 -3.95 -2.68 -9.21
CA ASP A 61 -3.65 -2.12 -10.53
C ASP A 61 -2.22 -2.40 -10.97
N TYR A 62 -2.07 -2.67 -12.26
CA TYR A 62 -0.79 -2.83 -12.95
C TYR A 62 -0.54 -1.60 -13.82
N CYS A 63 0.64 -1.01 -13.70
CA CYS A 63 0.99 0.26 -14.30
C CYS A 63 2.30 0.16 -15.08
N ALA A 64 2.32 0.76 -16.27
CA ALA A 64 3.54 0.86 -17.08
C ALA A 64 4.55 1.88 -16.52
N THR A 65 4.08 2.91 -15.79
CA THR A 65 4.92 4.00 -15.27
C THR A 65 4.69 4.24 -13.79
N ILE A 66 5.73 4.75 -13.11
CA ILE A 66 5.67 5.05 -11.67
C ILE A 66 4.64 6.16 -11.36
N GLY A 67 4.56 7.21 -12.18
CA GLY A 67 3.62 8.31 -11.96
C GLY A 67 2.14 7.90 -12.06
N ALA A 68 1.81 6.91 -12.91
CA ALA A 68 0.48 6.33 -12.95
C ALA A 68 0.17 5.56 -11.66
N ALA A 69 1.13 4.76 -11.18
CA ALA A 69 1.00 4.03 -9.92
C ALA A 69 0.87 4.98 -8.71
N GLU A 70 1.64 6.07 -8.66
CA GLU A 70 1.54 7.08 -7.61
C GLU A 70 0.17 7.76 -7.58
N THR A 71 -0.36 8.11 -8.76
CA THR A 71 -1.69 8.71 -8.90
C THR A 71 -2.77 7.78 -8.37
N ILE A 72 -2.73 6.49 -8.74
CA ILE A 72 -3.67 5.48 -8.27
C ILE A 72 -3.53 5.26 -6.76
N PHE A 73 -2.31 5.17 -6.25
CA PHE A 73 -2.04 5.01 -4.83
C PHE A 73 -2.61 6.17 -4.01
N ALA A 74 -2.46 7.41 -4.49
CA ALA A 74 -3.00 8.61 -3.87
C ALA A 74 -4.54 8.66 -3.97
N GLN A 75 -5.13 8.30 -5.11
CA GLN A 75 -6.59 8.23 -5.26
C GLN A 75 -7.21 7.21 -4.30
N ARG A 76 -6.63 6.01 -4.20
CA ARG A 76 -7.04 4.97 -3.25
C ARG A 76 -6.83 5.39 -1.78
N ALA A 77 -6.03 6.43 -1.52
CA ALA A 77 -5.93 7.04 -0.20
C ALA A 77 -7.13 7.90 0.18
N GLN A 78 -7.80 8.48 -0.79
CA GLN A 78 -8.92 9.39 -0.58
C GLN A 78 -10.26 8.65 -0.44
N THR A 79 -10.37 7.45 -1.00
CA THR A 79 -11.62 6.67 -1.04
C THR A 79 -11.85 5.80 0.20
N VAL A 80 -10.86 5.62 1.07
CA VAL A 80 -11.06 5.00 2.39
C VAL A 80 -11.63 6.08 3.32
N PRO A 81 -12.83 5.90 3.92
CA PRO A 81 -13.36 6.85 4.87
C PRO A 81 -12.34 7.06 5.99
N ARG A 82 -11.88 8.30 6.17
CA ARG A 82 -11.03 8.69 7.29
C ARG A 82 -11.80 8.48 8.59
N ARG A 83 -11.68 7.30 9.19
CA ARG A 83 -12.13 7.06 10.56
C ARG A 83 -10.90 6.95 11.44
N ASP A 84 -10.54 8.09 12.02
CA ASP A 84 -9.65 8.27 13.18
C ASP A 84 -8.28 7.56 13.12
N GLY A 85 -7.43 7.93 12.16
CA GLY A 85 -6.03 7.51 12.11
C GLY A 85 -5.12 8.69 11.82
N VAL A 86 -4.34 9.08 12.83
CA VAL A 86 -3.35 10.17 12.81
C VAL A 86 -2.43 10.06 11.59
N THR A 87 -2.47 11.07 10.72
CA THR A 87 -1.47 11.26 9.67
C THR A 87 -0.25 11.93 10.27
N ASN A 88 0.87 11.21 10.35
CA ASN A 88 2.19 11.86 10.26
C ASN A 88 2.39 12.31 8.80
N GLN A 89 1.61 13.30 8.36
CA GLN A 89 2.09 14.22 7.33
C GLN A 89 2.99 15.18 8.07
N GLY A 90 4.27 15.19 7.69
CA GLY A 90 5.28 16.03 8.31
C GLY A 90 4.76 17.45 8.48
N GLU A 91 4.93 17.98 9.69
CA GLU A 91 4.91 19.40 9.95
C GLU A 91 5.82 20.10 8.95
N THR A 92 5.27 20.64 7.86
CA THR A 92 5.82 21.85 7.28
C THR A 92 5.37 23.01 8.17
N ASN A 93 6.07 23.15 9.29
CA ASN A 93 6.29 24.47 9.87
C ASN A 93 7.04 25.29 8.82
N ASN A 94 6.43 26.35 8.31
CA ASN A 94 7.10 27.60 7.96
C ASN A 94 6.06 28.66 7.52
N GLY A 95 5.90 29.69 8.35
CA GLY A 95 5.37 31.00 7.98
C GLY A 95 4.08 31.39 8.66
#